data_AF-A0A1A2PW08-F1
#
_entry.id   AF-A0A1A2PW08-F1
#
_cell.length_a   1.000
_cell.length_b   1.000
_cell.length_c   1.000
_cell.angle_alpha   90.00
_cell.angle_beta   90.00
_cell.angle_gamma   90.00
#
_symmetry.space_group_name_H-M   'P 1'
#
loop_
_entity.id
_entity.type
_entity.pdbx_description
1 polymer ?
#
loop_
_entity_poly.entity_id
_entity_poly.type
_entity_poly.pdbx_seq_one_letter_code
_entity_poly.pdbx_strand_id
1 'polypeptide(L)'
;MSEESGENREAPPLPPALLNAWPFIGLGALGWLVATAAAFLVPALQSWRPLTLAGLGVGVLGTSIFVLQLAAARRGDRGAQTGLDNYLDHG
;
A
#
# COMPACT_ATOMS: atom_id res chain seq x y z
N MET A 1 0.77 8.80 -45.96
CA MET A 1 0.01 9.15 -44.74
C MET A 1 -0.49 7.83 -44.19
N SER A 2 0.26 7.23 -43.26
CA SER A 2 -0.06 5.91 -42.70
C SER A 2 -0.56 6.10 -41.29
N GLU A 3 -1.84 5.77 -41.10
CA GLU A 3 -2.49 5.66 -39.81
C GLU A 3 -2.18 4.26 -39.25
N GLU A 4 -1.27 4.17 -38.28
CA GLU A 4 -1.24 3.06 -37.33
C GLU A 4 -1.22 3.67 -35.93
N SER A 5 -2.38 4.19 -35.55
CA SER A 5 -2.78 4.37 -34.16
C SER A 5 -2.56 3.04 -33.45
N GLY A 6 -1.46 2.94 -32.71
CA GLY A 6 -1.13 1.77 -31.90
C GLY A 6 -2.34 1.42 -31.04
N GLU A 7 -2.99 0.33 -31.42
CA GLU A 7 -4.17 -0.23 -30.80
C GLU A 7 -3.99 -0.20 -29.28
N ASN A 8 -4.72 0.70 -28.64
CA ASN A 8 -4.82 0.81 -27.20
C ASN A 8 -5.44 -0.51 -26.72
N ARG A 9 -4.58 -1.48 -26.43
CA ARG A 9 -4.98 -2.77 -25.86
C ARG A 9 -5.63 -2.46 -24.53
N GLU A 10 -6.95 -2.35 -24.54
CA GLU A 10 -7.80 -2.27 -23.36
C GLU A 10 -7.36 -3.40 -22.41
N ALA A 11 -6.64 -3.05 -21.34
CA ALA A 11 -6.11 -4.03 -20.42
C ALA A 11 -7.32 -4.82 -19.86
N PRO A 12 -7.29 -6.17 -19.86
CA PRO A 12 -8.38 -6.96 -19.31
C PRO A 12 -8.69 -6.47 -17.90
N PRO A 13 -9.96 -6.26 -17.53
CA PRO A 13 -10.32 -5.72 -16.23
C PRO A 13 -9.73 -6.61 -15.14
N LEU A 14 -8.74 -6.09 -14.44
CA LEU A 14 -8.03 -6.81 -13.39
C LEU A 14 -9.02 -7.11 -12.25
N PRO A 15 -9.02 -8.36 -11.71
CA PRO A 15 -9.88 -8.71 -10.59
C PRO A 15 -9.70 -7.73 -9.44
N PRO A 16 -10.80 -7.21 -8.83
CA PRO A 16 -10.70 -6.21 -7.76
C PRO A 16 -9.91 -6.70 -6.55
N ALA A 17 -9.78 -8.01 -6.34
CA ALA A 17 -8.93 -8.59 -5.30
C ALA A 17 -7.43 -8.34 -5.52
N LEU A 18 -6.95 -8.24 -6.76
CA LEU A 18 -5.56 -7.93 -7.09
C LEU A 18 -5.24 -6.43 -7.02
N LEU A 19 -6.26 -5.57 -7.16
CA LEU A 19 -6.14 -4.12 -7.01
C LEU A 19 -6.15 -3.65 -5.55
N ASN A 20 -6.71 -4.46 -4.64
CA ASN A 20 -6.78 -4.13 -3.23
C ASN A 20 -5.51 -4.59 -2.51
N ALA A 21 -4.62 -3.66 -2.16
CA ALA A 21 -3.40 -3.95 -1.39
C ALA A 21 -3.65 -4.20 0.11
N TRP A 22 -4.79 -3.76 0.63
CA TRP A 22 -5.18 -3.88 2.04
C TRP A 22 -5.16 -5.30 2.65
N PRO A 23 -5.66 -6.36 1.99
CA PRO A 23 -5.61 -7.71 2.55
C PRO A 23 -4.18 -8.22 2.73
N PHE A 24 -3.25 -7.89 1.82
CA PHE A 24 -1.85 -8.30 1.94
C PHE A 24 -1.13 -7.59 3.09
N ILE A 25 -1.39 -6.29 3.27
CA ILE A 25 -0.87 -5.50 4.38
C ILE A 25 -1.41 -6.05 5.71
N GLY A 26 -2.71 -6.31 5.79
CA GLY A 26 -3.34 -6.90 6.97
C GLY A 26 -2.76 -8.27 7.31
N LEU A 27 -2.55 -9.13 6.30
CA LEU A 27 -1.98 -10.46 6.50
C LEU A 27 -0.53 -10.41 6.98
N GLY A 28 0.29 -9.52 6.41
CA GLY A 28 1.66 -9.30 6.85
C GLY A 28 1.76 -8.74 8.27
N ALA A 29 0.92 -7.76 8.60
CA ALA A 29 0.85 -7.19 9.95
C ALA A 29 0.42 -8.24 10.99
N LEU A 30 -0.60 -9.05 10.67
CA LEU A 30 -1.07 -10.12 11.54
C LEU A 30 0.01 -11.20 11.71
N GLY A 31 0.68 -11.60 10.63
CA GLY A 31 1.78 -12.57 10.67
C GLY A 31 2.92 -12.12 11.58
N TRP A 32 3.35 -10.86 11.49
CA TRP A 32 4.38 -10.33 12.39
C TRP A 32 3.91 -10.22 13.84
N LEU A 33 2.66 -9.84 14.07
CA LEU A 33 2.10 -9.76 15.42
C LEU A 33 2.05 -11.13 16.09
N VAL A 34 1.65 -12.17 15.34
CA VAL A 34 1.69 -13.57 15.80
C VAL A 34 3.11 -14.04 16.07
N ALA A 35 4.07 -13.72 15.21
CA ALA A 35 5.47 -14.09 15.40
C ALA A 35 6.07 -13.42 16.66
N THR A 36 5.79 -12.14 16.88
CA THR A 36 6.21 -11.43 18.11
C THR A 36 5.54 -12.05 19.34
N ALA A 37 4.24 -12.35 19.31
CA ALA A 37 3.58 -13.02 20.42
C ALA A 37 4.22 -14.38 20.72
N ALA A 38 4.49 -15.20 19.70
CA ALA A 38 5.15 -16.49 19.85
C ALA A 38 6.56 -16.37 20.46
N ALA A 39 7.34 -15.36 20.08
CA ALA A 39 8.68 -15.14 20.63
C ALA A 39 8.69 -14.75 22.12
N PHE A 40 7.60 -14.18 22.64
CA PHE A 40 7.46 -13.84 24.05
C PHE A 40 6.77 -14.94 24.87
N LEU A 41 5.85 -15.71 24.28
CA LEU A 41 5.12 -16.78 24.95
C LEU A 41 5.88 -18.12 24.97
N VAL A 42 6.79 -18.36 24.02
CA VAL A 42 7.50 -19.65 23.89
C VAL A 42 8.96 -19.51 24.35
N PRO A 43 9.35 -20.14 25.48
CA PRO A 43 10.73 -20.07 26.01
C PRO A 43 11.81 -20.57 25.03
N ALA A 44 11.46 -21.50 24.14
CA ALA A 44 12.36 -22.01 23.11
C ALA A 44 12.65 -21.01 21.97
N LEU A 45 11.82 -19.97 21.81
CA LEU A 45 11.96 -18.95 20.76
C LEU A 45 12.57 -17.64 21.29
N GLN A 46 13.10 -17.63 22.52
CA GLN A 46 13.67 -16.42 23.12
C GLN A 46 14.83 -15.82 22.30
N SER A 47 15.62 -16.65 21.60
CA SER A 47 16.67 -16.17 20.69
C SER A 47 16.15 -15.52 19.41
N TRP A 48 14.89 -15.78 19.04
CA TRP A 48 14.25 -15.22 17.85
C TRP A 48 13.62 -13.84 18.09
N ARG A 49 13.58 -13.38 19.36
CA ARG A 49 13.04 -12.06 19.74
C ARG A 49 13.57 -10.90 18.90
N PRO A 50 14.90 -10.70 18.73
CA PRO A 50 15.40 -9.63 17.88
C PRO A 50 14.95 -9.76 16.41
N LEU A 51 14.84 -10.97 15.87
CA LEU A 51 14.36 -11.20 14.49
C LEU A 51 12.87 -10.87 14.36
N THR A 52 12.05 -11.30 15.31
CA THR A 52 10.60 -11.01 15.32
C THR A 52 10.30 -9.52 15.52
N LEU A 53 11.10 -8.83 16.33
CA LEU A 53 11.00 -7.38 16.50
C LEU A 53 11.49 -6.62 15.27
N ALA A 54 12.60 -7.05 14.66
CA ALA A 54 13.09 -6.45 13.43
C ALA A 54 12.05 -6.55 12.32
N GLY A 55 11.43 -7.72 12.17
CA GLY A 55 10.39 -7.92 11.18
C GLY A 55 9.09 -7.18 11.47
N LEU A 56 8.66 -7.10 12.72
CA LEU A 56 7.52 -6.26 13.11
C LEU A 56 7.82 -4.79 12.81
N GLY A 57 9.03 -4.32 13.12
CA GLY A 57 9.50 -2.98 12.78
C GLY A 57 9.50 -2.72 11.28
N VAL A 58 10.04 -3.65 10.47
CA VAL A 58 10.02 -3.55 9.01
C VAL A 58 8.59 -3.55 8.46
N GLY A 59 7.70 -4.39 9.01
CA GLY A 59 6.29 -4.44 8.63
C GLY A 59 5.55 -3.13 8.92
N VAL A 60 5.77 -2.56 10.11
CA VAL A 60 5.23 -1.25 10.49
C VAL A 60 5.77 -0.15 9.59
N LEU A 61 7.08 -0.14 9.33
CA LEU A 61 7.74 0.85 8.48
C LEU A 61 7.19 0.80 7.05
N GLY A 62 7.17 -0.39 6.44
CA GLY A 62 6.67 -0.58 5.08
C GLY A 62 5.20 -0.21 4.92
N THR A 63 4.37 -0.60 5.90
CA THR A 63 2.93 -0.22 5.94
C THR A 63 2.76 1.28 6.08
N SER A 64 3.53 1.94 6.95
CA SER A 64 3.46 3.39 7.16
C SER A 64 3.82 4.13 5.88
N ILE A 65 4.90 3.72 5.19
CA ILE A 65 5.28 4.29 3.89
C ILE A 65 4.15 4.12 2.89
N PHE A 66 3.57 2.91 2.75
CA PHE A 66 2.46 2.68 1.83
C PHE A 66 1.25 3.58 2.11
N VAL A 67 0.84 3.73 3.37
CA VAL A 67 -0.28 4.61 3.75
C VAL A 67 0.03 6.06 3.42
N LEU A 68 1.27 6.53 3.65
CA LEU A 68 1.69 7.86 3.26
C LEU A 68 1.65 8.04 1.74
N GLN A 69 2.09 7.05 0.97
CA GLN A 69 2.00 7.08 -0.50
C GLN A 69 0.54 7.11 -0.97
N LEU A 70 -0.34 6.30 -0.37
CA LEU A 70 -1.76 6.28 -0.69
C LEU A 70 -2.44 7.61 -0.33
N ALA A 71 -2.07 8.20 0.80
CA ALA A 71 -2.56 9.51 1.22
C ALA A 71 -2.07 10.61 0.27
N ALA A 72 -0.81 10.56 -0.17
CA ALA A 72 -0.25 11.47 -1.16
C ALA A 72 -0.95 11.35 -2.52
N ALA A 73 -1.18 10.13 -3.02
CA ALA A 73 -1.92 9.89 -4.26
C ALA A 73 -3.35 10.45 -4.19
N ARG A 74 -4.09 10.17 -3.10
CA ARG A 74 -5.44 10.71 -2.87
C ARG A 74 -5.46 12.23 -2.68
N ARG A 75 -4.38 12.82 -2.18
CA ARG A 75 -4.22 14.28 -2.07
C ARG A 75 -3.85 14.90 -3.41
N GLY A 76 -3.10 14.20 -4.26
CA GLY A 76 -2.80 14.60 -5.63
C GLY A 76 -4.07 14.78 -6.47
N ASP A 77 -4.99 13.82 -6.40
CA ASP A 77 -6.30 13.92 -7.06
C ASP A 77 -7.10 15.14 -6.57
N ARG A 78 -7.11 15.39 -5.26
CA ARG A 78 -7.79 16.57 -4.68
C ARG A 78 -7.09 17.87 -5.02
N GLY A 79 -5.77 17.89 -5.10
CA GLY A 79 -4.99 19.06 -5.51
C GLY A 79 -5.28 19.47 -6.96
N ALA A 80 -5.48 18.50 -7.85
CA ALA A 80 -5.92 18.75 -9.22
C ALA A 80 -7.35 19.31 -9.28
N GLN A 81 -8.27 18.80 -8.45
CA GLN A 81 -9.63 19.34 -8.33
C GLN A 81 -9.65 20.77 -7.79
N THR A 82 -8.88 21.07 -6.74
CA THR A 82 -8.75 22.44 -6.21
C THR A 82 -8.17 23.43 -7.23
N GLY A 83 -7.28 22.98 -8.12
CA GLY A 83 -6.78 23.81 -9.23
C GLY A 83 -7.84 24.11 -10.29
N LEU A 84 -8.70 23.14 -10.60
CA LEU A 84 -9.82 23.30 -11.54
C LEU A 84 -10.93 24.19 -10.98
N ASP A 85 -11.31 24.01 -9.72
CA ASP A 85 -12.33 24.83 -9.05
C ASP A 85 -11.92 26.31 -9.03
N ASN A 86 -10.63 26.59 -8.79
CA ASN A 86 -10.10 27.95 -8.77
C ASN A 86 -10.11 28.61 -10.17
N TYR A 87 -9.86 27.84 -11.23
CA TYR A 87 -9.97 28.34 -12.61
C TYR A 87 -11.42 28.69 -13.00
N LEU A 88 -12.39 27.89 -12.54
CA LEU A 88 -13.82 28.12 -12.83
C LEU A 88 -14.40 29.31 -12.04
N ASP A 89 -13.90 29.60 -10.85
CA ASP A 89 -14.37 30.74 -10.02
C ASP A 89 -13.89 32.11 -10.50
N HIS A 90 -12.89 32.16 -11.40
CA HIS A 90 -12.29 33.40 -11.91
C HIS A 90 -12.71 33.74 -13.36
N GLY A 91 -13.79 33.15 -13.89
CA GLY A 91 -14.30 33.40 -15.25
C GLY A 91 -15.77 33.82 -15.30
#